data_AF-A0A842YGJ1-F1
#
_entry.id   AF-A0A842YGJ1-F1
#
_cell.length_a   1.000
_cell.length_b   1.000
_cell.length_c   1.000
_cell.angle_alpha   90.00
_cell.angle_beta   90.00
_cell.angle_gamma   90.00
#
_symmetry.space_group_name_H-M   'P 1'
#
loop_
_entity.id
_entity.type
_entity.pdbx_description
1 polymer ?
#
loop_
_entity_poly.entity_id
_entity_poly.type
_entity_poly.pdbx_seq_one_letter_code
_entity_poly.pdbx_strand_id
1 'polypeptide(L)'
;MSDRVQRLRNQSVTTKPYICTERAELLTDFYQSGGADNESTPIARSLAFKHILENKTIVINDGELIVGERGSAPRATPTYPEL
;
A
#
# COMPACT_ATOMS: atom_id res chain seq x y z
N MET A 1 28.48 6.14 4.40
CA MET A 1 27.33 5.23 4.13
C MET A 1 27.90 3.90 3.72
N SER A 2 27.28 2.77 4.09
CA SER A 2 27.66 1.47 3.51
C SER A 2 27.13 1.35 2.08
N ASP A 3 27.73 0.49 1.27
CA ASP A 3 27.34 0.28 -0.14
C ASP A 3 25.85 -0.07 -0.28
N ARG A 4 25.34 -0.91 0.62
CA ARG A 4 23.92 -1.27 0.72
C ARG A 4 23.02 -0.04 0.87
N VAL A 5 23.36 0.84 1.82
CA VAL A 5 22.56 2.05 2.10
C VAL A 5 22.67 3.04 0.95
N GLN A 6 23.85 3.18 0.35
CA GLN A 6 24.06 4.06 -0.81
C GLN A 6 23.20 3.61 -2.01
N ARG A 7 23.14 2.31 -2.29
CA ARG A 7 22.31 1.71 -3.35
C ARG A 7 20.82 1.95 -3.11
N LEU A 8 20.32 1.66 -1.91
CA LEU A 8 18.92 1.86 -1.55
C LEU A 8 18.51 3.35 -1.61
N ARG A 9 19.40 4.24 -1.13
CA ARG A 9 19.17 5.69 -1.23
C ARG A 9 19.09 6.13 -2.68
N ASN A 10 20.03 5.69 -3.53
CA ASN A 10 20.04 6.03 -4.94
C ASN A 10 18.74 5.58 -5.61
N GLN A 11 18.31 4.32 -5.40
CA GLN A 11 17.03 3.82 -5.90
C GLN A 11 15.85 4.69 -5.44
N SER A 12 15.76 5.03 -4.16
CA SER A 12 14.69 5.87 -3.64
C SER A 12 14.65 7.26 -4.27
N VAL A 13 15.80 7.93 -4.43
CA VAL A 13 15.84 9.32 -4.92
C VAL A 13 15.71 9.44 -6.44
N THR A 14 16.19 8.46 -7.20
CA THR A 14 16.14 8.48 -8.68
C THR A 14 14.85 7.90 -9.25
N THR A 15 14.09 7.11 -8.47
CA THR A 15 12.83 6.54 -8.96
C THR A 15 11.84 7.66 -9.29
N LYS A 16 11.25 7.60 -10.50
CA LYS A 16 10.19 8.52 -10.90
C LYS A 16 8.91 8.20 -10.12
N PRO A 17 8.27 9.17 -9.45
CA PRO A 17 7.01 8.94 -8.76
C PRO A 17 5.90 8.49 -9.71
N TYR A 18 5.05 7.58 -9.25
CA TYR A 18 3.86 7.13 -9.97
C TYR A 18 2.75 6.70 -9.00
N ILE A 19 1.53 6.60 -9.52
CA ILE A 19 0.35 6.17 -8.75
C ILE A 19 0.27 4.64 -8.80
N CYS A 20 0.09 4.01 -7.64
CA CYS A 20 -0.28 2.60 -7.52
C CYS A 20 -1.78 2.51 -7.18
N THR A 21 -2.57 1.89 -8.05
CA THR A 21 -4.04 1.81 -7.92
C THR A 21 -4.52 0.68 -7.02
N GLU A 22 -3.66 -0.31 -6.72
CA GLU A 22 -4.00 -1.52 -5.98
C GLU A 22 -4.81 -1.25 -4.70
N ARG A 23 -4.36 -0.29 -3.86
CA ARG A 23 -5.08 0.07 -2.63
C ARG A 23 -6.51 0.56 -2.93
N ALA A 24 -6.66 1.38 -3.96
CA ALA A 24 -7.95 1.96 -4.32
C ALA A 24 -8.89 0.88 -4.83
N GLU A 25 -8.38 -0.03 -5.67
CA GLU A 25 -9.12 -1.19 -6.18
C GLU A 25 -9.60 -2.10 -5.04
N LEU A 26 -8.72 -2.49 -4.12
CA LEU A 26 -9.07 -3.31 -2.96
C LEU A 26 -10.11 -2.65 -2.06
N LEU A 27 -9.99 -1.34 -1.84
CA LEU A 27 -10.95 -0.63 -1.00
C LEU A 27 -12.31 -0.47 -1.69
N THR A 28 -12.31 -0.17 -2.99
CA THR A 28 -13.51 -0.13 -3.80
C THR A 28 -14.22 -1.48 -3.80
N ASP A 29 -13.48 -2.58 -3.99
CA ASP A 29 -14.01 -3.94 -3.92
C ASP A 29 -14.67 -4.23 -2.56
N PHE A 30 -13.97 -3.92 -1.45
CA PHE A 30 -14.53 -4.08 -0.12
C PHE A 30 -15.87 -3.35 0.07
N TYR A 31 -15.95 -2.08 -0.32
CA TYR A 31 -17.20 -1.33 -0.17
C TYR A 31 -18.30 -1.81 -1.13
N GLN A 32 -17.95 -2.22 -2.35
CA GLN A 32 -18.92 -2.77 -3.31
C GLN A 32 -19.44 -4.15 -2.92
N SER A 33 -18.68 -4.92 -2.13
CA SER A 33 -19.10 -6.25 -1.65
C SER A 33 -20.25 -6.22 -0.63
N GLY A 34 -20.62 -5.03 -0.12
CA GLY A 34 -21.59 -4.87 0.97
C GLY A 34 -21.01 -5.17 2.36
N GLY A 35 -19.70 -5.43 2.47
CA GLY A 35 -19.02 -5.72 3.74
C GLY A 35 -19.06 -4.59 4.79
N ALA A 36 -19.57 -3.41 4.41
CA ALA A 36 -19.75 -2.26 5.29
C ALA A 36 -21.24 -1.99 5.67
N ASP A 37 -22.21 -2.58 4.97
CA ASP A 37 -23.60 -2.08 4.93
C ASP A 37 -24.33 -2.15 6.28
N ASN A 38 -23.96 -3.09 7.15
CA ASN A 38 -24.60 -3.31 8.46
C ASN A 38 -23.67 -3.02 9.63
N GLU A 39 -22.52 -2.40 9.37
CA GLU A 39 -21.48 -2.18 10.37
C GLU A 39 -21.46 -0.73 10.82
N SER A 40 -21.16 -0.53 12.12
CA SER A 40 -20.84 0.81 12.59
C SER A 40 -19.60 1.35 11.87
N THR A 41 -19.53 2.67 11.65
CA THR A 41 -18.41 3.30 10.92
C THR A 41 -17.01 2.83 11.38
N PRO A 42 -16.71 2.70 12.70
CA PRO A 42 -15.42 2.19 13.14
C PRO A 42 -15.15 0.73 12.72
N ILE A 43 -16.18 -0.13 12.72
CA ILE A 43 -16.07 -1.53 12.31
C ILE A 43 -15.95 -1.65 10.80
N ALA A 44 -16.76 -0.92 10.03
CA ALA A 44 -16.63 -0.87 8.57
C ALA A 44 -15.20 -0.48 8.15
N ARG A 45 -14.60 0.53 8.82
CA ARG A 45 -13.22 0.96 8.56
C ARG A 45 -12.18 -0.08 8.98
N SER A 46 -12.40 -0.81 10.07
CA SER A 46 -11.46 -1.86 10.50
C SER A 46 -11.49 -3.05 9.56
N LEU A 47 -12.68 -3.44 9.08
CA LEU A 47 -12.86 -4.50 8.08
C LEU A 47 -12.26 -4.11 6.73
N ALA A 48 -12.47 -2.86 6.29
CA ALA A 48 -11.82 -2.32 5.09
C ALA A 48 -10.29 -2.39 5.19
N PHE A 49 -9.74 -1.99 6.34
CA PHE A 49 -8.30 -2.05 6.58
C PHE A 49 -7.78 -3.49 6.60
N LYS A 50 -8.51 -4.40 7.24
CA LYS A 50 -8.21 -5.84 7.22
C LYS A 50 -8.19 -6.38 5.78
N HIS A 51 -9.20 -6.05 4.97
CA HIS A 51 -9.27 -6.48 3.57
C HIS A 51 -8.05 -6.01 2.76
N ILE A 52 -7.58 -4.78 2.97
CA ILE A 52 -6.34 -4.30 2.35
C ILE A 52 -5.15 -5.14 2.80
N LEU A 53 -4.98 -5.36 4.10
CA LEU A 53 -3.82 -6.08 4.65
C LEU A 53 -3.77 -7.56 4.22
N GLU A 54 -4.92 -8.20 4.04
CA GLU A 54 -5.00 -9.60 3.62
C GLU A 54 -4.73 -9.79 2.13
N ASN A 55 -5.03 -8.79 1.29
CA ASN A 55 -5.00 -8.95 -0.17
C ASN A 55 -3.91 -8.13 -0.86
N LYS A 56 -3.36 -7.11 -0.21
CA LYS A 56 -2.33 -6.25 -0.80
C LYS A 56 -1.04 -7.01 -1.08
N THR A 57 -0.44 -6.78 -2.25
CA THR A 57 0.89 -7.27 -2.59
C THR A 57 1.94 -6.78 -1.58
N ILE A 58 2.65 -7.75 -0.98
CA ILE A 58 3.77 -7.52 -0.08
C ILE A 58 5.05 -7.40 -0.92
N VAL A 59 5.76 -6.29 -0.76
CA VAL A 59 7.01 -6.00 -1.47
C VAL A 59 8.18 -6.11 -0.50
N ILE A 60 9.18 -6.88 -0.89
CA ILE A 60 10.45 -7.05 -0.17
C ILE A 60 11.55 -6.80 -1.20
N ASN A 61 12.24 -5.65 -1.13
CA ASN A 61 13.29 -5.33 -2.11
C ASN A 61 14.66 -5.84 -1.66
N ASP A 62 15.55 -6.05 -2.62
CA ASP A 62 16.90 -6.54 -2.35
C ASP A 62 17.72 -5.56 -1.49
N GLY A 63 18.30 -6.08 -0.40
CA GLY A 63 19.13 -5.33 0.54
C GLY A 63 18.36 -4.53 1.59
N GLU A 64 17.03 -4.55 1.60
CA GLU A 64 16.22 -4.01 2.70
C GLU A 64 16.38 -4.87 3.96
N LEU A 65 16.46 -4.23 5.13
CA LEU A 65 16.39 -4.90 6.43
C LEU A 65 15.09 -4.60 7.18
N ILE A 66 14.38 -3.57 6.75
CA ILE A 66 13.05 -3.21 7.22
C ILE A 66 12.17 -3.28 5.98
N VAL A 67 11.16 -4.14 6.02
CA VAL A 67 10.31 -4.46 4.88
C VAL A 67 8.95 -3.78 5.01
N GLY A 68 8.23 -3.71 3.89
CA GLY A 68 6.93 -3.07 3.79
C GLY A 68 7.03 -1.76 3.01
N GLU A 69 6.10 -1.59 2.07
CA GLU A 69 6.04 -0.42 1.20
C GLU A 69 4.60 0.07 1.07
N ARG A 70 4.42 1.36 0.79
CA ARG A 70 3.08 1.98 0.67
C ARG A 70 2.37 1.55 -0.62
N GLY A 71 3.12 1.30 -1.68
CA GLY A 71 2.62 0.84 -2.97
C GLY A 71 3.31 -0.45 -3.40
N SER A 72 3.54 -0.60 -4.70
CA SER A 72 4.19 -1.78 -5.30
C SER A 72 5.71 -1.65 -5.43
N ALA A 73 6.28 -0.46 -5.22
CA ALA A 73 7.72 -0.19 -5.32
C ALA A 73 8.06 1.18 -4.67
N PRO A 74 9.35 1.56 -4.61
CA PRO A 74 9.75 2.90 -4.17
C PRO A 74 9.01 4.00 -4.94
N ARG A 75 8.49 5.00 -4.22
CA ARG A 75 7.72 6.15 -4.78
C ARG A 75 6.44 5.76 -5.55
N ALA A 76 5.99 4.52 -5.45
CA ALA A 76 4.65 4.11 -5.85
C ALA A 76 3.66 4.54 -4.76
N THR A 77 2.86 5.57 -5.03
CA THR A 77 1.97 6.16 -4.00
C THR A 77 0.53 5.74 -4.26
N PRO A 78 -0.21 5.28 -3.23
CA PRO A 78 -1.62 4.96 -3.40
C PRO A 78 -2.48 6.22 -3.59
N THR A 79 -3.68 6.02 -4.11
CA THR A 79 -4.76 7.03 -4.15
C THR A 79 -5.91 6.62 -3.23
N TYR A 80 -6.79 7.58 -2.91
CA TYR A 80 -7.83 7.46 -1.88
C TYR A 80 -9.16 8.03 -2.40
N PRO A 81 -9.85 7.35 -3.34
CA PRO A 81 -11.09 7.84 -3.93
C PRO A 81 -12.27 7.95 -2.95
N GLU A 82 -12.14 7.40 -1.74
CA GLU A 82 -13.15 7.41 -0.68
C GLU A 82 -13.17 8.68 0.19
N LEU A 83 -12.17 9.58 0.03
CA LEU A 83 -12.07 10.85 0.76
C LEU A 83 -12.84 11.97 0.07
#